data_AF-A0A8T7CDU7-F1
#
_entry.id   AF-A0A8T7CDU7-F1
#
_cell.length_a   1.000
_cell.length_b   1.000
_cell.length_c   1.000
_cell.angle_alpha   90.00
_cell.angle_beta   90.00
_cell.angle_gamma   90.00
#
_symmetry.space_group_name_H-M   'P 1'
#
loop_
_entity.id
_entity.type
_entity.pdbx_description
1 polymer ?
#
loop_
_entity_poly.entity_id
_entity_poly.type
_entity_poly.pdbx_seq_one_letter_code
_entity_poly.pdbx_strand_id
1 'polypeptide(L)' 'MNEESSSNEPERVPVMQRVLDNPFLLLFIGVVVPTVFYIIWGIMEIVTIPIAP' A
#
# COMPACT_ATOMS: atom_id res chain seq x y z
N MET A 1 46.46 -19.55 10.18
CA MET A 1 45.28 -19.71 9.31
C MET A 1 44.12 -19.90 10.27
N ASN A 2 43.44 -18.81 10.65
CA ASN A 2 42.31 -18.89 11.57
C ASN A 2 41.05 -18.77 10.73
N GLU A 3 40.22 -19.79 10.80
CA GLU A 3 38.96 -19.90 10.10
C GLU A 3 37.93 -19.00 10.79
N GLU A 4 37.84 -17.73 10.36
CA GLU A 4 36.67 -16.91 10.65
C GLU A 4 35.50 -17.47 9.84
N SER A 5 34.75 -18.37 10.46
CA SER A 5 33.42 -18.77 10.05
C SER A 5 32.48 -17.57 10.28
N SER A 6 32.51 -16.62 9.34
CA SER A 6 31.52 -15.54 9.27
C SER A 6 30.17 -16.15 8.94
N SER A 7 29.34 -16.29 9.98
CA SER A 7 27.95 -16.69 9.90
C SER A 7 27.18 -15.66 9.05
N ASN A 8 27.11 -15.91 7.73
CA ASN A 8 26.16 -15.29 6.82
C ASN A 8 24.75 -15.79 7.16
N GLU A 9 24.20 -15.37 8.30
CA GLU A 9 22.77 -15.48 8.50
C GLU A 9 22.07 -14.50 7.56
N PRO A 10 21.12 -14.94 6.72
CA PRO A 10 20.41 -14.05 5.82
C PRO A 10 19.61 -13.05 6.67
N GLU A 11 19.99 -11.77 6.63
CA GLU A 11 19.23 -10.69 7.27
C GLU A 11 17.77 -10.75 6.78
N ARG A 12 16.84 -10.98 7.71
CA ARG A 12 15.42 -11.01 7.40
C ARG A 12 14.97 -9.60 7.06
N VAL A 13 14.83 -9.30 5.77
CA VAL A 13 14.30 -8.02 5.29
C VAL A 13 12.90 -7.78 5.89
N PRO A 14 12.69 -6.67 6.64
CA PRO A 14 11.41 -6.31 7.21
C PRO A 14 10.30 -6.19 6.14
N VAL A 15 9.08 -6.60 6.49
CA VAL A 15 7.93 -6.57 5.55
C VAL A 15 7.63 -5.15 5.06
N MET A 16 7.71 -4.17 5.95
CA MET A 16 7.50 -2.76 5.58
C MET A 16 8.53 -2.29 4.54
N GLN A 17 9.78 -2.75 4.64
CA GLN A 17 10.82 -2.40 3.69
C GLN A 17 10.52 -2.96 2.30
N ARG A 18 10.09 -4.24 2.21
CA ARG A 18 9.65 -4.84 0.92
C ARG A 18 8.46 -4.15 0.29
N VAL A 19 7.56 -3.59 1.09
CA VAL A 19 6.40 -2.82 0.64
C VAL A 19 6.85 -1.47 0.06
N LEU A 20 7.77 -0.78 0.72
CA LEU A 20 8.33 0.50 0.26
C LEU A 20 9.33 0.35 -0.91
N ASP A 21 9.99 -0.80 -1.03
CA ASP A 21 10.94 -1.09 -2.10
C ASP A 21 10.26 -1.44 -3.44
N ASN A 22 8.94 -1.70 -3.43
CA ASN A 22 8.19 -2.01 -4.64
C ASN A 22 7.44 -0.76 -5.17
N PRO A 23 7.97 -0.07 -6.19
CA PRO A 23 7.37 1.17 -6.70
C PRO A 23 5.97 0.96 -7.30
N PHE A 24 5.67 -0.21 -7.86
CA PHE A 24 4.34 -0.51 -8.39
C PHE A 24 3.30 -0.71 -7.28
N LEU A 25 3.72 -1.30 -6.16
CA LEU A 25 2.85 -1.47 -5.01
C LEU A 25 2.54 -0.12 -4.35
N LEU A 26 3.55 0.74 -4.24
CA LEU A 26 3.38 2.13 -3.81
C LEU A 26 2.46 2.92 -4.75
N LEU A 27 2.65 2.80 -6.08
CA LEU A 27 1.78 3.43 -7.08
C LEU A 27 0.35 2.91 -6.93
N PHE A 28 0.18 1.60 -6.85
CA PHE A 28 -1.13 0.96 -6.71
C PHE A 28 -1.88 1.49 -5.50
N ILE A 29 -1.24 1.51 -4.32
CA ILE A 29 -1.85 2.10 -3.11
C ILE A 29 -2.13 3.59 -3.33
N GLY A 30 -1.19 4.34 -3.90
CA GLY A 30 -1.30 5.77 -4.14
C GLY A 30 -2.46 6.16 -5.07
N VAL A 31 -2.85 5.30 -6.01
CA VAL A 31 -3.99 5.54 -6.91
C VAL A 31 -5.26 4.90 -6.36
N VAL A 32 -5.21 3.64 -5.96
CA VAL A 32 -6.40 2.88 -5.55
C VAL A 32 -7.04 3.46 -4.30
N VAL A 33 -6.24 3.89 -3.31
CA VAL A 33 -6.79 4.49 -2.09
C VAL A 33 -7.64 5.71 -2.42
N PRO A 34 -7.10 6.81 -2.99
CA PRO A 34 -7.93 7.97 -3.28
C PRO A 34 -9.08 7.65 -4.25
N THR A 35 -8.88 6.79 -5.25
CA THR A 35 -9.96 6.39 -6.16
C THR A 35 -11.13 5.75 -5.42
N VAL A 36 -10.89 4.77 -4.56
CA VAL A 36 -11.96 4.12 -3.79
C VAL A 36 -12.62 5.11 -2.83
N PHE A 37 -11.83 5.94 -2.16
CA PHE A 37 -12.35 6.99 -1.27
C PHE A 37 -13.29 7.95 -2.02
N TYR A 38 -12.88 8.47 -3.18
CA TYR A 38 -13.71 9.37 -3.98
C TYR A 38 -14.95 8.69 -4.56
N ILE A 39 -14.86 7.41 -4.94
CA ILE A 39 -16.03 6.66 -5.40
C ILE A 39 -17.05 6.52 -4.27
N ILE A 40 -16.62 6.07 -3.10
CA ILE A 40 -17.51 5.89 -1.94
C ILE A 40 -18.14 7.23 -1.57
N TRP A 41 -17.34 8.29 -1.48
CA TRP A 41 -17.86 9.63 -1.22
C TRP A 41 -18.87 10.05 -2.30
N GLY A 42 -18.54 9.92 -3.58
CA GLY A 42 -19.46 10.26 -4.67
C GLY A 42 -20.78 9.50 -4.60
N ILE A 43 -20.75 8.21 -4.24
CA ILE A 43 -21.97 7.41 -4.05
C ILE A 43 -22.79 7.94 -2.86
N MET A 44 -22.13 8.22 -1.73
CA MET A 44 -22.80 8.79 -0.56
C MET A 44 -23.49 10.12 -0.92
N GLU A 45 -22.80 11.00 -1.66
CA GLU A 45 -23.37 12.25 -2.15
C GLU A 45 -24.64 11.99 -2.97
N ILE A 46 -24.57 11.13 -3.99
CA ILE A 46 -25.69 10.83 -4.89
C ILE A 46 -26.91 10.28 -4.12
N VAL A 47 -26.70 9.35 -3.18
CA VAL A 47 -27.79 8.74 -2.40
C VAL A 47 -28.47 9.76 -1.48
N THR A 48 -27.76 10.80 -1.05
CA THR A 48 -28.30 11.86 -0.20
C THR A 48 -29.02 12.96 -0.96
N ILE A 49 -28.93 13.00 -2.30
CA ILE A 49 -29.64 14.01 -3.10
C ILE A 49 -31.15 13.76 -2.98
N PRO A 50 -31.92 14.74 -2.47
CA PRO A 50 -33.37 14.62 -2.41
C PRO A 50 -33.95 14.62 -3.83
N ILE A 51 -34.83 13.67 -4.09
CA ILE A 51 -35.57 13.59 -5.36
C ILE A 51 -36.51 14.80 -5.39
N ALA A 52 -36.44 15.60 -6.46
CA ALA A 52 -37.36 16.72 -6.65
C ALA A 52 -38.82 16.22 -6.68
N PRO A 53 -39.78 17.02 -6.16
CA PRO A 53 -41.19 16.63 -6.09
C PRO A 53 -41.82 16.40 -7.47
#